data_AF-A0A2E9FVF0-F1
#
_entry.id   AF-A0A2E9FVF0-F1
#
_cell.length_a   1.000
_cell.length_b   1.000
_cell.length_c   1.000
_cell.angle_alpha   90.00
_cell.angle_beta   90.00
_cell.angle_gamma   90.00
#
_symmetry.space_group_name_H-M   'P 1'
#
loop_
_entity.id
_entity.type
_entity.pdbx_description
1 polymer ?
#
loop_
_entity_poly.entity_id
_entity_poly.type
_entity_poly.pdbx_seq_one_letter_code
_entity_poly.pdbx_strand_id
1 'polypeptide(L)'
;MIKKSFLKNLLLVSIFLMLIQIYIGTGVREFIDDQSKLYGREDKSLWLSNTTFKFYFHRSFSIIILLINALIFYISSQLKINLIYIKLIFSFIMIEILFGAIMYYFDFPILTQPAHLI
;
A
#
# COMPACT_ATOMS: atom_id res chain seq x y z
N MET A 1 -13.23 16.78 23.68
CA MET A 1 -12.84 15.40 24.03
C MET A 1 -13.11 14.50 22.83
N ILE A 2 -12.11 13.74 22.34
CA ILE A 2 -12.29 12.86 21.17
C ILE A 2 -13.20 11.69 21.57
N LYS A 3 -14.25 11.43 20.79
CA LYS A 3 -15.20 10.33 21.07
C LYS A 3 -14.66 9.01 20.54
N LYS A 4 -14.83 7.91 21.28
CA LYS A 4 -14.49 6.55 20.82
C LYS A 4 -15.22 6.15 19.53
N SER A 5 -16.43 6.68 19.30
CA SER A 5 -17.19 6.46 18.06
C SER A 5 -16.48 7.02 16.82
N PHE A 6 -15.75 8.13 16.95
CA PHE A 6 -14.98 8.71 15.86
C PHE A 6 -13.84 7.77 15.44
N LEU A 7 -13.09 7.23 16.41
CA LEU A 7 -12.04 6.25 16.14
C LEU A 7 -12.61 4.98 15.48
N LYS A 8 -13.76 4.48 15.95
CA LYS A 8 -14.43 3.32 15.33
C LYS A 8 -14.76 3.57 13.86
N ASN A 9 -15.32 4.74 13.54
CA ASN A 9 -15.64 5.09 12.16
C ASN A 9 -14.37 5.23 11.30
N LEU A 10 -13.31 5.83 11.85
CA LEU A 10 -12.03 5.98 11.15
C LEU A 10 -11.37 4.62 10.86
N LEU A 11 -11.45 3.67 11.79
CA LEU A 11 -11.00 2.29 11.58
C LEU A 11 -11.76 1.59 10.44
N LEU A 12 -13.09 1.72 10.42
CA LEU A 12 -13.92 1.14 9.35
C LEU A 12 -13.58 1.74 7.98
N VAL A 13 -13.41 3.06 7.92
CA VAL A 13 -12.96 3.75 6.71
C VAL A 13 -11.57 3.27 6.28
N SER A 14 -10.63 3.16 7.22
CA SER A 14 -9.26 2.68 6.92
C SER A 14 -9.27 1.28 6.30
N ILE A 15 -10.03 0.35 6.89
CA ILE A 15 -10.17 -1.02 6.36
C ILE A 15 -10.74 -1.00 4.93
N PHE A 16 -11.79 -0.21 4.70
CA PHE A 16 -12.39 -0.10 3.36
C PHE A 16 -11.40 0.47 2.32
N LEU A 17 -10.64 1.51 2.68
CA LEU A 17 -9.62 2.08 1.81
C LEU A 17 -8.48 1.10 1.54
N MET A 18 -8.07 0.31 2.54
CA MET A 18 -7.06 -0.75 2.34
C MET A 18 -7.55 -1.81 1.34
N LEU A 19 -8.82 -2.22 1.40
CA LEU A 19 -9.39 -3.16 0.42
C LEU A 19 -9.35 -2.59 -1.01
N ILE A 20 -9.68 -1.31 -1.17
CA ILE A 20 -9.56 -0.62 -2.47
C ILE A 20 -8.11 -0.63 -2.95
N GLN A 21 -7.15 -0.30 -2.07
CA GLN A 21 -5.73 -0.29 -2.42
C GLN A 21 -5.23 -1.67 -2.85
N ILE A 22 -5.64 -2.73 -2.16
CA ILE A 22 -5.31 -4.12 -2.51
C ILE A 22 -5.88 -4.46 -3.89
N TYR A 23 -7.15 -4.15 -4.15
CA TYR A 23 -7.79 -4.39 -5.45
C TYR A 23 -7.13 -3.63 -6.61
N ILE A 24 -6.72 -2.39 -6.38
CA ILE A 24 -6.00 -1.64 -7.42
C ILE A 24 -4.59 -2.21 -7.60
N GLY A 25 -3.92 -2.58 -6.50
CA GLY A 25 -2.59 -3.17 -6.51
C GLY A 25 -2.53 -4.54 -7.19
N THR A 26 -3.57 -5.39 -7.08
CA THR A 26 -3.67 -6.63 -7.88
C THR A 26 -3.71 -6.31 -9.37
N GLY A 27 -4.52 -5.34 -9.80
CA GLY A 27 -4.60 -4.95 -11.21
C GLY A 27 -3.30 -4.34 -11.76
N VAL A 28 -2.52 -3.65 -10.93
CA VAL A 28 -1.18 -3.17 -11.32
C VAL A 28 -0.22 -4.34 -11.50
N ARG A 29 -0.27 -5.34 -10.62
CA ARG A 29 0.60 -6.52 -10.71
C ARG A 29 0.28 -7.40 -11.91
N GLU A 30 -1.00 -7.65 -12.17
CA GLU A 30 -1.46 -8.36 -13.37
C GLU A 30 -0.92 -7.69 -14.64
N PHE A 31 -0.98 -6.35 -14.69
CA PHE A 31 -0.41 -5.60 -15.80
C PHE A 31 1.11 -5.81 -15.93
N ILE A 32 1.88 -5.70 -14.84
CA ILE A 32 3.33 -5.93 -14.85
C ILE A 32 3.66 -7.37 -15.25
N ASP A 33 2.90 -8.35 -14.77
CA ASP A 33 3.09 -9.76 -15.11
C ASP A 33 2.89 -9.98 -16.61
N ASP A 34 1.89 -9.35 -17.22
CA ASP A 34 1.67 -9.41 -18.67
C ASP A 34 2.77 -8.70 -19.46
N GLN A 35 3.26 -7.55 -19.00
CA GLN A 35 4.42 -6.90 -19.62
C GLN A 35 5.69 -7.78 -19.51
N SER A 36 5.88 -8.47 -18.38
CA SER A 36 7.03 -9.35 -18.17
C SER A 36 7.05 -10.55 -19.13
N LYS A 37 5.87 -11.05 -19.51
CA LYS A 37 5.73 -12.13 -20.51
C LYS A 37 6.00 -11.63 -21.92
N LEU A 38 5.63 -10.39 -22.23
CA LEU A 38 5.80 -9.79 -23.56
C LEU A 38 7.24 -9.38 -23.84
N TYR A 39 7.92 -8.75 -22.88
CA TYR A 39 9.25 -8.17 -23.06
C TYR A 39 10.38 -8.96 -22.40
N GLY A 40 10.05 -10.02 -21.64
CA GLY A 40 11.04 -10.78 -20.89
C GLY A 40 11.66 -9.99 -19.73
N ARG A 41 12.65 -10.60 -19.06
CA ARG A 41 13.34 -10.00 -17.90
C ARG A 41 14.52 -9.10 -18.25
N GLU A 42 14.96 -9.10 -19.51
CA GLU A 42 16.11 -8.28 -19.94
C GLU A 42 15.69 -6.82 -20.15
N ASP A 43 14.45 -6.59 -20.62
CA ASP A 43 13.92 -5.25 -20.90
C ASP A 43 12.94 -4.75 -19.82
N LYS A 44 13.33 -4.81 -18.54
CA LYS A 44 12.46 -4.37 -17.42
C LYS A 44 12.03 -2.91 -17.49
N SER A 45 12.83 -2.06 -18.14
CA SER A 45 12.49 -0.66 -18.40
C SER A 45 11.21 -0.52 -19.22
N LEU A 46 10.87 -1.52 -20.05
CA LEU A 46 9.63 -1.55 -20.83
C LEU A 46 8.41 -1.92 -20.00
N TRP A 47 8.56 -2.57 -18.83
CA TRP A 47 7.43 -3.00 -18.00
C TRP A 47 6.59 -1.84 -17.47
N LEU A 48 7.22 -0.67 -17.34
CA LEU A 48 6.56 0.58 -16.94
C LEU A 48 6.43 1.59 -18.09
N SER A 49 6.79 1.22 -19.33
CA SER A 49 6.77 2.15 -20.47
C SER A 49 5.36 2.62 -20.85
N ASN A 50 4.35 1.77 -20.64
CA ASN A 50 2.93 2.07 -20.81
C ASN A 50 2.20 2.02 -19.46
N THR A 51 2.73 2.70 -18.44
CA THR A 51 2.11 2.74 -17.11
C THR A 51 0.65 3.15 -17.17
N THR A 52 -0.21 2.29 -16.61
CA THR A 52 -1.63 2.56 -16.53
C THR A 52 -1.93 3.65 -15.49
N PHE A 53 -3.02 4.39 -15.66
CA PHE A 53 -3.55 5.30 -14.63
C PHE A 53 -3.64 4.62 -13.25
N LYS A 54 -3.95 3.33 -13.21
CA LYS A 54 -4.02 2.52 -11.98
C LYS A 54 -2.71 2.51 -11.20
N PHE A 55 -1.54 2.49 -11.87
CA PHE A 55 -0.22 2.52 -11.22
C PHE A 55 -0.03 3.81 -10.42
N TYR A 56 -0.21 4.97 -11.08
CA TYR A 56 -0.05 6.26 -10.43
C TYR A 56 -1.09 6.48 -9.32
N PHE A 57 -2.33 6.06 -9.57
CA PHE A 57 -3.37 6.14 -8.55
C PHE A 57 -3.03 5.30 -7.32
N HIS A 58 -2.65 4.02 -7.49
CA HIS A 58 -2.24 3.13 -6.40
C HIS A 58 -1.08 3.73 -5.57
N ARG A 59 -0.06 4.25 -6.25
CA ARG A 59 1.09 4.89 -5.59
C ARG A 59 0.65 6.07 -4.74
N SER A 60 -0.11 7.01 -5.29
CA SER A 60 -0.57 8.19 -4.54
C SER A 60 -1.57 7.83 -3.45
N PHE A 61 -2.46 6.86 -3.69
CA PHE A 61 -3.47 6.41 -2.74
C PHE A 61 -2.86 5.73 -1.50
N SER A 62 -1.71 5.07 -1.65
CA SER A 62 -0.93 4.53 -0.52
C SER A 62 -0.58 5.58 0.55
N ILE A 63 -0.30 6.81 0.12
CA ILE A 63 0.05 7.92 1.01
C ILE A 63 -1.17 8.33 1.84
N ILE A 64 -2.36 8.33 1.24
CA ILE A 64 -3.62 8.62 1.95
C ILE A 64 -3.86 7.55 3.03
N ILE A 65 -3.66 6.28 2.71
CA ILE A 65 -3.79 5.17 3.68
C ILE A 65 -2.80 5.33 4.82
N LEU A 66 -1.56 5.69 4.52
CA LEU A 66 -0.54 5.93 5.54
C LEU A 66 -0.93 7.08 6.47
N LEU A 67 -1.41 8.20 5.93
CA LEU A 67 -1.85 9.36 6.72
C LEU A 67 -3.05 9.03 7.61
N ILE A 68 -4.02 8.26 7.10
CA ILE A 68 -5.18 7.83 7.89
C ILE A 68 -4.74 6.90 9.03
N ASN A 69 -3.83 5.97 8.78
CA ASN A 69 -3.34 5.08 9.83
C ASN A 69 -2.42 5.80 10.84
N ALA A 70 -1.66 6.82 10.40
CA ALA A 70 -0.96 7.72 11.31
C ALA A 70 -1.93 8.50 12.21
N LEU A 71 -3.06 8.96 11.66
CA LEU A 71 -4.12 9.63 12.43
C LEU A 71 -4.79 8.68 13.43
N ILE A 72 -5.08 7.43 13.03
CA ILE A 72 -5.59 6.37 13.92
C ILE A 72 -4.61 6.13 15.08
N PHE A 73 -3.32 6.00 14.77
CA PHE A 73 -2.27 5.84 15.77
C PHE A 73 -2.24 7.02 16.76
N TYR A 74 -2.23 8.26 16.24
CA TYR A 74 -2.25 9.47 17.07
C TYR A 74 -3.48 9.50 17.99
N ILE A 75 -4.69 9.33 17.46
CA ILE A 75 -5.92 9.38 18.24
C ILE A 75 -5.96 8.25 19.29
N SER A 76 -5.53 7.05 18.93
CA SER A 76 -5.54 5.90 19.84
C SER A 76 -4.59 6.11 21.01
N SER A 77 -3.45 6.80 20.77
CA SER A 77 -2.51 7.18 21.83
C SER A 77 -3.13 8.19 22.81
N GLN A 78 -3.88 9.18 22.31
CA GLN A 78 -4.59 10.16 23.13
C GLN A 78 -5.69 9.50 23.98
N LEU A 79 -6.36 8.47 23.45
CA LEU A 79 -7.39 7.71 24.14
C LEU A 79 -6.84 6.62 25.09
N LYS A 80 -5.51 6.50 25.23
CA LYS A 80 -4.83 5.47 26.05
C LYS A 80 -5.28 4.04 25.71
N ILE A 81 -5.59 3.78 24.44
CA ILE A 81 -5.94 2.44 23.94
C ILE A 81 -4.65 1.65 23.73
N ASN A 82 -4.70 0.32 23.94
CA ASN A 82 -3.56 -0.54 23.63
C ASN A 82 -3.16 -0.39 22.14
N LEU A 83 -1.92 0.00 21.89
CA LEU A 83 -1.42 0.34 20.56
C LEU A 83 -0.76 -0.82 19.82
N ILE A 84 -0.66 -2.02 20.40
CA ILE A 84 0.13 -3.11 19.80
C ILE A 84 -0.29 -3.43 18.36
N TYR A 85 -1.58 -3.65 18.11
CA TYR A 85 -2.09 -3.95 16.79
C TYR A 85 -2.04 -2.75 15.85
N ILE A 86 -2.25 -1.54 16.37
CA ILE A 86 -2.22 -0.31 15.56
C ILE A 86 -0.80 -0.03 15.07
N LYS A 87 0.20 -0.23 15.94
CA LYS A 87 1.62 -0.15 15.58
C LYS A 87 1.99 -1.20 14.55
N LEU A 88 1.55 -2.45 14.72
CA LEU A 88 1.79 -3.52 13.76
C LEU A 88 1.23 -3.16 12.39
N ILE A 89 -0.05 -2.80 12.30
CA ILE A 89 -0.70 -2.40 11.03
C ILE A 89 0.05 -1.23 10.38
N PHE A 90 0.38 -0.20 11.15
CA PHE A 90 1.12 0.94 10.64
C PHE A 90 2.51 0.54 10.09
N SER A 91 3.23 -0.34 10.79
CA SER A 91 4.52 -0.86 10.33
C SER A 91 4.39 -1.68 9.04
N PHE A 92 3.37 -2.54 8.92
CA PHE A 92 3.12 -3.29 7.68
C PHE A 92 2.82 -2.36 6.51
N ILE A 93 2.00 -1.32 6.70
CA ILE A 93 1.73 -0.33 5.64
C ILE A 93 3.03 0.37 5.19
N MET A 94 3.92 0.71 6.12
CA MET A 94 5.20 1.30 5.77
C MET A 94 6.10 0.34 4.97
N ILE A 95 6.16 -0.93 5.38
CA ILE A 95 6.93 -1.98 4.69
C ILE A 95 6.37 -2.21 3.28
N GLU A 96 5.05 -2.29 3.14
CA GLU A 96 4.36 -2.42 1.87
C GLU A 96 4.71 -1.26 0.93
N ILE A 97 4.60 -0.01 1.39
CA ILE A 97 4.98 1.17 0.59
C ILE A 97 6.46 1.12 0.20
N LEU A 98 7.33 0.67 1.10
CA LEU A 98 8.75 0.52 0.83
C LEU A 98 9.01 -0.53 -0.26
N PHE A 99 8.38 -1.71 -0.19
CA PHE A 99 8.49 -2.72 -1.25
C PHE A 99 7.94 -2.22 -2.59
N GLY A 100 6.83 -1.49 -2.57
CA GLY A 100 6.28 -0.83 -3.76
C GLY A 100 7.26 0.15 -4.39
N ALA A 101 7.93 0.96 -3.56
CA ALA A 101 8.97 1.87 -4.02
C ALA A 101 10.21 1.13 -4.54
N ILE A 102 10.64 0.06 -3.86
CA ILE A 102 11.78 -0.75 -4.29
C ILE A 102 11.52 -1.33 -5.68
N MET A 103 10.33 -1.84 -5.94
CA MET A 103 9.96 -2.35 -7.27
C MET A 103 10.15 -1.30 -8.37
N TYR A 104 9.73 -0.06 -8.11
CA TYR A 104 9.84 1.03 -9.08
C TYR A 104 11.28 1.53 -9.27
N TYR A 105 12.06 1.66 -8.19
CA TYR A 105 13.38 2.30 -8.23
C TYR A 105 14.55 1.32 -8.44
N PHE A 106 14.36 0.02 -8.21
CA PHE A 106 15.41 -1.00 -8.30
C PHE A 106 15.08 -2.09 -9.34
N ASP A 107 14.33 -1.73 -10.39
CA ASP A 107 14.01 -2.60 -11.53
C ASP A 107 13.40 -3.95 -11.12
N PHE A 108 12.34 -3.92 -10.30
CA PHE A 108 11.62 -5.11 -9.84
C PHE A 108 12.55 -6.28 -9.45
N PRO A 109 13.27 -6.17 -8.31
CA PRO A 109 14.10 -7.26 -7.82
C PRO A 109 13.27 -8.52 -7.56
N ILE A 110 13.90 -9.68 -7.68
CA ILE A 110 13.21 -10.96 -7.46
C ILE A 110 12.61 -10.98 -6.04
N LEU A 111 11.41 -11.55 -5.89
CA LEU A 111 10.64 -11.64 -4.63
C LEU A 111 10.01 -10.33 -4.12
N THR A 112 10.32 -9.16 -4.70
CA THR A 112 9.71 -7.90 -4.23
C THR A 112 8.20 -7.83 -4.47
N GLN A 113 7.72 -8.42 -5.57
CA GLN A 113 6.28 -8.48 -5.90
C GLN A 113 5.45 -9.38 -4.96
N PRO A 114 5.89 -10.61 -4.58
CA PRO A 114 5.21 -11.38 -3.54
C PRO A 114 5.47 -10.87 -2.12
N ALA A 115 6.58 -10.16 -1.87
CA ALA A 115 6.80 -9.50 -0.58
C ALA A 115 5.87 -8.30 -0.39
N HIS A 116 5.52 -7.57 -1.46
CA HIS A 116 4.54 -6.49 -1.49
C HIS A 116 3.08 -6.97 -1.38
N LEU A 117 2.85 -8.09 -0.70
CA LEU A 117 1.52 -8.62 -0.38
C LEU A 117 1.35 -8.81 1.13
N ILE A 118 2.42 -8.71 1.90
CA ILE A 118 2.57 -9.24 3.27
C ILE A 118 3.22 -8.18 4.15
#